data_AF-A0A2W6NX19-F1
#
_entry.id   AF-A0A2W6NX19-F1
#
_cell.length_a   1.000
_cell.length_b   1.000
_cell.length_c   1.000
_cell.angle_alpha   90.00
_cell.angle_beta   90.00
_cell.angle_gamma   90.00
#
_symmetry.space_group_name_H-M   'P 1'
#
loop_
_entity.id
_entity.type
_entity.pdbx_description
1 polymer ?
#
loop_
_entity_poly.entity_id
_entity_poly.type
_entity_poly.pdbx_seq_one_letter_code
_entity_poly.pdbx_strand_id
1 'polypeptide(L)'
;MKKTISSILSLVLIFSSVLVLFMYDLGKAEAAVYNVGSTRLYQDEDNPNLYYFVGMVYYDVWKNNAGQWTDEGHKPGDTVATVDGGTYQFTFASGRRVKDITVKPFDFNWALAENVFTKSRGGDLADKPQKYYQDATSRVSYNYCGVNSNDNICKETPVIGKGTNSAKKEVIVRNGVLKAIKQEVDRRAEEEKENNKVFAPNVEGWRYFFPTLFTIELEPPEGKAIVKYWTTTGQSLDGVDGFANQEVKLEKDQPYNFIHTAPGEKYTYEGHKKSTQGDPSSLSRKSGDPGQFIYNGQYPFYYVYFYYQPKGGTIIPNGPRCTQPVPGRTIDGKIMDPAVRAMIKADLRGNELFDVLKGIPTSESLYGNVFSRDYLFQNKFVQMTGTCEYTVKVNQKWKLTWKDGRTVSLPGGGTTTVYDIPREIDDERNPEYTVVRPYAYWTIGELSVYNIQDAVLQNYAFAGSEITITPSGYTP
;
A
#
# COMPACT_ATOMS: atom_id res chain seq x y z
N MET A 1 -26.97 -40.24 65.64
CA MET A 1 -26.82 -40.01 64.18
C MET A 1 -27.05 -38.54 63.87
N LYS A 2 -25.98 -37.74 63.84
CA LYS A 2 -25.95 -36.33 63.42
C LYS A 2 -24.49 -35.92 63.18
N LYS A 3 -24.27 -35.31 62.01
CA LYS A 3 -23.27 -34.27 61.66
C LYS A 3 -21.77 -34.59 61.72
N THR A 4 -21.17 -34.83 60.54
CA THR A 4 -19.80 -34.39 60.19
C THR A 4 -19.59 -34.38 58.67
N ILE A 5 -20.03 -33.33 57.96
CA ILE A 5 -19.43 -32.88 56.68
C ILE A 5 -19.55 -31.36 56.65
N SER A 6 -18.57 -30.66 57.23
CA SER A 6 -18.32 -29.23 57.01
C SER A 6 -16.96 -28.87 57.60
N SER A 7 -15.89 -29.08 56.82
CA SER A 7 -14.57 -28.50 57.16
C SER A 7 -13.52 -28.51 56.03
N ILE A 8 -13.86 -28.90 54.79
CA ILE A 8 -12.85 -29.00 53.71
C ILE A 8 -13.10 -27.99 52.57
N LEU A 9 -14.22 -27.24 52.58
CA LEU A 9 -14.53 -26.29 51.50
C LEU A 9 -14.10 -24.84 51.75
N SER A 10 -13.53 -24.51 52.92
CA SER A 10 -13.12 -23.13 53.25
C SER A 10 -11.62 -22.87 53.22
N LEU A 11 -10.79 -23.89 52.92
CA LEU A 11 -9.33 -23.73 52.86
C LEU A 11 -8.76 -23.63 51.43
N VAL A 12 -9.57 -23.89 50.40
CA VAL A 12 -9.18 -23.77 48.98
C VAL A 12 -9.59 -22.41 48.38
N LEU A 13 -10.41 -21.62 49.08
CA LEU A 13 -10.92 -20.33 48.60
C LEU A 13 -10.20 -19.09 49.15
N ILE A 14 -9.14 -19.26 49.97
CA ILE A 14 -8.37 -18.13 50.53
C ILE A 14 -6.93 -18.07 49.97
N PHE A 15 -6.51 -19.02 49.14
CA PHE A 15 -5.21 -18.97 48.43
C PHE A 15 -5.30 -18.66 46.93
N SER A 16 -6.48 -18.35 46.40
CA SER A 16 -6.68 -17.97 44.99
C SER A 16 -6.84 -16.45 44.76
N SER A 17 -6.80 -15.62 45.81
CA SER A 17 -7.06 -14.17 45.72
C SER A 17 -5.86 -13.27 46.01
N VAL A 18 -4.67 -13.82 46.23
CA VAL A 18 -3.45 -13.03 46.44
C VAL A 18 -2.28 -13.68 45.73
N LEU A 19 -2.30 -13.69 44.40
CA LEU A 19 -1.09 -13.81 43.57
C LEU A 19 -1.41 -13.50 42.09
N VAL A 20 -1.94 -12.31 41.80
CA VAL A 20 -1.61 -11.67 40.50
C VAL A 20 -0.27 -10.97 40.72
N LEU A 21 0.78 -11.78 40.82
CA LEU A 21 2.13 -11.26 40.63
C LEU A 21 2.18 -10.72 39.20
N PHE A 22 2.51 -9.44 39.11
CA PHE A 22 2.89 -8.78 37.88
C PHE A 22 3.89 -9.65 37.13
N MET A 23 3.45 -10.21 36.01
CA MET A 23 4.30 -10.54 34.87
C MET A 23 3.76 -9.77 33.67
N TYR A 24 3.87 -8.44 33.74
CA TYR A 24 4.22 -7.71 32.54
C TYR A 24 5.75 -7.67 32.53
N ASP A 25 6.36 -8.79 32.14
CA ASP A 25 7.73 -8.74 31.66
C ASP A 25 7.63 -8.82 30.14
N LEU A 26 7.87 -7.67 29.51
CA LEU A 26 8.91 -7.48 28.50
C LEU A 26 8.56 -6.25 27.67
N GLY A 27 9.44 -5.25 27.75
CA GLY A 27 9.60 -4.29 26.67
C GLY A 27 9.65 -5.03 25.32
N LYS A 28 9.03 -4.41 24.32
CA LYS A 28 8.56 -4.98 23.04
C LYS A 28 7.18 -5.60 23.14
N ALA A 29 6.17 -4.73 23.11
CA ALA A 29 4.99 -5.04 22.31
C ALA A 29 5.46 -5.49 20.93
N GLU A 30 4.92 -6.57 20.37
CA GLU A 30 4.95 -6.77 18.92
C GLU A 30 4.62 -5.42 18.29
N ALA A 31 5.59 -4.79 17.60
CA ALA A 31 5.57 -3.36 17.30
C ALA A 31 4.18 -2.95 16.84
N ALA A 32 3.43 -2.26 17.71
CA ALA A 32 2.05 -1.89 17.43
C ALA A 32 2.11 -0.93 16.24
N VAL A 33 1.78 -1.44 15.05
CA VAL A 33 1.72 -0.62 13.85
C VAL A 33 0.38 0.08 13.86
N TYR A 34 0.39 1.37 14.16
CA TYR A 34 -0.77 2.23 14.06
C TYR A 34 -1.07 2.51 12.58
N ASN A 35 -2.03 1.78 12.03
CA ASN A 35 -2.50 2.01 10.67
C ASN A 35 -3.36 3.28 10.62
N VAL A 36 -2.86 4.30 9.91
CA VAL A 36 -3.53 5.59 9.73
C VAL A 36 -4.16 5.62 8.35
N GLY A 37 -5.50 5.54 8.31
CA GLY A 37 -6.27 5.71 7.09
C GLY A 37 -6.23 7.14 6.57
N SER A 38 -6.35 7.32 5.25
CA SER A 38 -6.33 8.62 4.58
C SER A 38 -7.41 9.60 5.08
N THR A 39 -8.52 9.09 5.62
CA THR A 39 -9.61 9.89 6.18
C THR A 39 -9.21 10.72 7.41
N ARG A 40 -8.15 10.29 8.12
CA ARG A 40 -7.58 10.98 9.29
C ARG A 40 -6.47 11.97 8.94
N LEU A 41 -6.09 12.05 7.67
CA LEU A 41 -5.02 12.95 7.22
C LEU A 41 -5.62 14.29 6.80
N TYR A 42 -4.99 15.38 7.22
CA TYR A 42 -5.28 16.70 6.70
C TYR A 42 -4.39 16.96 5.49
N GLN A 43 -4.98 17.28 4.34
CA GLN A 43 -4.22 17.64 3.14
C GLN A 43 -3.94 19.15 3.18
N ASP A 44 -2.70 19.54 2.88
CA ASP A 44 -2.33 20.95 2.74
C ASP A 44 -3.10 21.61 1.59
N GLU A 45 -3.59 22.83 1.80
CA GLU A 45 -4.46 23.54 0.85
C GLU A 45 -3.67 24.05 -0.36
N ASP A 46 -2.42 24.46 -0.16
CA ASP A 46 -1.55 25.01 -1.20
C ASP A 46 -0.72 23.93 -1.89
N ASN A 47 -0.49 22.80 -1.20
CA ASN A 47 0.29 21.68 -1.72
C ASN A 47 -0.45 20.33 -1.62
N PRO A 48 -1.07 19.83 -2.72
CA PRO A 48 -1.82 18.57 -2.70
C PRO A 48 -0.96 17.32 -2.49
N ASN A 49 0.36 17.44 -2.43
CA ASN A 49 1.27 16.35 -2.11
C ASN A 49 1.68 16.32 -0.64
N LEU A 50 1.25 17.28 0.15
CA LEU A 50 1.61 17.38 1.56
C LEU A 50 0.41 17.04 2.44
N TYR A 51 0.63 16.14 3.38
CA TYR A 51 -0.39 15.71 4.35
C TYR A 51 0.16 15.81 5.76
N TYR A 52 -0.73 16.12 6.70
CA TYR A 52 -0.42 16.24 8.11
C TYR A 52 -1.25 15.28 8.95
N PHE A 53 -0.64 14.78 10.02
CA PHE A 53 -1.31 13.94 11.02
C PHE A 53 -0.72 14.20 12.41
N VAL A 54 -1.56 14.16 13.44
CA VAL A 54 -1.12 14.27 14.85
C VAL A 54 -1.25 12.93 15.56
N GLY A 55 -0.10 12.32 15.90
CA GLY A 55 -0.02 11.17 16.80
C GLY A 55 0.02 11.61 18.27
N MET A 56 -0.57 10.82 19.15
CA MET A 56 -0.54 11.04 20.61
C MET A 56 0.43 10.05 21.25
N VAL A 57 1.73 10.34 21.17
CA VAL A 57 2.72 9.62 21.98
C VAL A 57 2.48 9.99 23.44
N TYR A 58 2.57 9.02 24.34
CA TYR A 58 2.36 9.24 25.76
C TYR A 58 3.26 8.38 26.61
N TYR A 59 3.41 8.74 27.88
CA TYR A 59 4.06 7.93 28.89
C TYR A 59 3.20 7.89 30.14
N ASP A 60 2.96 6.69 30.66
CA ASP A 60 2.22 6.45 31.88
C ASP A 60 3.20 6.14 33.01
N VAL A 61 3.01 6.75 34.17
CA VAL A 61 3.68 6.35 35.42
C VAL A 61 2.66 5.86 36.41
N TRP A 62 2.99 4.76 37.09
CA TRP A 62 2.13 4.16 38.09
C TRP A 62 2.88 4.00 39.41
N LYS A 63 2.16 4.26 40.50
CA LYS A 63 2.61 4.00 41.86
C LYS A 63 1.77 2.88 42.43
N ASN A 64 2.42 1.84 42.92
CA ASN A 64 1.74 0.70 43.51
C ASN A 64 1.23 1.01 44.93
N ASN A 65 0.47 0.08 45.52
CA ASN A 65 -0.10 0.26 46.86
C ASN A 65 0.95 0.32 47.99
N ALA A 66 2.19 -0.12 47.73
CA ALA A 66 3.32 0.00 48.65
C ALA A 66 4.04 1.35 48.53
N GLY A 67 3.57 2.24 47.64
CA GLY A 67 4.12 3.56 47.42
C GLY A 67 5.35 3.59 46.50
N GLN A 68 5.67 2.48 45.84
CA GLN A 68 6.78 2.38 44.90
C GLN A 68 6.30 2.66 43.48
N TRP A 69 7.08 3.45 42.73
CA TRP A 69 6.85 3.69 41.31
C TRP A 69 7.24 2.44 40.50
N THR A 70 6.36 2.03 39.60
CA THR A 70 6.58 0.93 38.66
C THR A 70 7.24 1.48 37.39
N ASP A 71 7.46 0.62 36.39
CA ASP A 71 7.94 1.03 35.05
C ASP A 71 9.26 1.82 35.09
N GLU A 72 10.35 1.11 35.33
CA GLU A 72 11.71 1.64 35.57
C GLU A 72 11.83 2.61 36.76
N GLY A 73 10.74 2.85 37.50
CA GLY A 73 10.72 3.69 38.70
C GLY A 73 10.57 5.18 38.41
N HIS A 74 10.20 5.56 37.18
CA HIS A 74 9.94 6.95 36.82
C HIS A 74 8.69 7.48 37.54
N LYS A 75 8.72 8.77 37.88
CA LYS A 75 7.63 9.45 38.61
C LYS A 75 7.36 10.84 38.02
N PRO A 76 6.23 11.48 38.37
CA PRO A 76 5.96 12.86 37.97
C PRO A 76 7.15 13.79 38.18
N GLY A 77 7.54 14.52 37.13
CA GLY A 77 8.66 15.44 37.10
C GLY A 77 10.00 14.85 36.62
N ASP A 78 10.13 13.52 36.52
CA ASP A 78 11.34 12.90 35.98
C ASP A 78 11.48 13.11 34.45
N THR A 79 12.69 12.87 33.95
CA THR A 79 12.99 12.85 32.52
C THR A 79 13.20 11.42 32.08
N VAL A 80 12.35 10.93 31.17
CA VAL A 80 12.50 9.63 30.53
C VAL A 80 13.41 9.80 29.31
N ALA A 81 14.52 9.06 29.26
CA ALA A 81 15.52 9.20 28.21
C ALA A 81 14.92 8.98 26.81
N THR A 82 14.08 7.94 26.68
CA THR A 82 13.35 7.61 25.46
C THR A 82 11.92 7.18 25.78
N VAL A 83 10.93 7.78 25.10
CA VAL A 83 9.54 7.35 25.15
C VAL A 83 9.18 6.76 23.79
N ASP A 84 8.85 5.46 23.78
CA ASP A 84 8.44 4.75 22.57
C ASP A 84 7.01 5.17 22.16
N GLY A 85 6.91 5.81 20.99
CA GLY A 85 5.64 6.18 20.37
C GLY A 85 5.06 5.13 19.44
N GLY A 86 5.78 4.03 19.21
CA GLY A 86 5.43 2.97 18.28
C GLY A 86 5.64 3.35 16.81
N THR A 87 5.12 2.50 15.92
CA THR A 87 5.27 2.67 14.47
C THR A 87 3.95 3.12 13.84
N TYR A 88 3.99 4.21 13.09
CA TYR A 88 2.84 4.71 12.34
C TYR A 88 2.96 4.31 10.88
N GLN A 89 1.90 3.72 10.32
CA GLN A 89 1.81 3.34 8.91
C GLN A 89 0.78 4.21 8.21
N PHE A 90 1.18 4.83 7.10
CA PHE A 90 0.33 5.67 6.27
C PHE A 90 0.16 5.00 4.91
N THR A 91 -1.09 4.76 4.52
CA THR A 91 -1.43 4.12 3.25
C THR A 91 -2.29 5.05 2.39
N PHE A 92 -1.87 5.22 1.14
CA PHE A 92 -2.52 6.05 0.14
C PHE A 92 -3.04 5.17 -1.01
N ALA A 93 -3.86 5.79 -1.89
CA ALA A 93 -4.33 5.15 -3.11
C ALA A 93 -3.17 4.58 -3.94
N SER A 94 -3.41 3.48 -4.65
CA SER A 94 -2.38 2.70 -5.37
C SER A 94 -1.60 3.49 -6.43
N GLY A 95 -2.08 4.65 -6.86
CA GLY A 95 -1.39 5.58 -7.79
C GLY A 95 -0.52 6.63 -7.12
N ARG A 96 -0.50 6.75 -5.79
CA ARG A 96 0.36 7.69 -5.04
C ARG A 96 1.58 6.99 -4.48
N ARG A 97 2.65 7.74 -4.28
CA ARG A 97 3.92 7.26 -3.74
C ARG A 97 4.36 8.16 -2.60
N VAL A 98 4.78 7.58 -1.48
CA VAL A 98 5.31 8.33 -0.35
C VAL A 98 6.76 8.69 -0.63
N LYS A 99 7.07 9.99 -0.67
CA LYS A 99 8.43 10.51 -0.82
C LYS A 99 9.14 10.54 0.53
N ASP A 100 8.49 11.09 1.56
CA ASP A 100 9.05 11.14 2.90
C ASP A 100 8.01 11.25 4.02
N ILE A 101 8.43 10.93 5.25
CA ILE A 101 7.67 11.16 6.47
C ILE A 101 8.62 11.77 7.51
N THR A 102 8.32 13.01 7.92
CA THR A 102 9.05 13.71 8.97
C THR A 102 8.19 13.88 10.21
N VAL A 103 8.84 14.01 11.37
CA VAL A 103 8.16 14.19 12.65
C VAL A 103 8.74 15.39 13.40
N LYS A 104 7.88 16.15 14.05
CA LYS A 104 8.27 17.25 14.95
C LYS A 104 7.25 17.40 16.09
N PRO A 105 7.59 18.11 17.18
CA PRO A 105 6.62 18.38 18.23
C PRO A 105 5.44 19.15 17.63
N PHE A 106 4.22 18.74 17.95
CA PHE A 106 3.03 19.44 17.49
C PHE A 106 2.84 20.72 18.30
N ASP A 107 2.74 21.85 17.60
CA ASP A 107 2.48 23.16 18.20
C ASP A 107 0.98 23.48 18.11
N PHE A 108 0.33 23.56 19.27
CA PHE A 108 -1.10 23.91 19.37
C PHE A 108 -1.40 25.36 18.95
N ASN A 109 -0.38 26.22 18.81
CA ASN A 109 -0.53 27.60 18.33
C ASN A 109 -0.22 27.75 16.84
N TRP A 110 0.15 26.66 16.15
CA TRP A 110 0.36 26.69 14.71
C TRP A 110 -0.95 27.05 13.99
N ALA A 111 -0.87 27.83 12.90
CA ALA A 111 -2.03 28.33 12.16
C ALA A 111 -3.01 27.22 11.72
N LEU A 112 -2.50 26.02 11.39
CA LEU A 112 -3.34 24.88 11.00
C LEU A 112 -3.61 23.89 12.14
N ALA A 113 -3.22 24.21 13.39
CA ALA A 113 -3.25 23.28 14.51
C ALA A 113 -4.65 22.71 14.75
N GLU A 114 -5.68 23.56 14.82
CA GLU A 114 -7.06 23.13 15.08
C GLU A 114 -7.57 22.18 13.99
N ASN A 115 -7.39 22.54 12.72
CA ASN A 115 -7.83 21.75 11.57
C ASN A 115 -7.11 20.39 11.51
N VAL A 116 -5.78 20.41 11.65
CA VAL A 116 -4.95 19.21 11.57
C VAL A 116 -5.21 18.29 12.77
N PHE A 117 -5.34 18.83 13.98
CA PHE A 117 -5.65 18.07 15.18
C PHE A 117 -7.04 17.42 15.08
N THR A 118 -8.06 18.21 14.72
CA THR A 118 -9.44 17.74 14.59
C THR A 118 -9.55 16.66 13.53
N LYS A 119 -8.89 16.82 12.38
CA LYS A 119 -8.87 15.79 11.33
C LYS A 119 -8.20 14.50 11.79
N SER A 120 -7.08 14.62 12.51
CA SER A 120 -6.31 13.47 13.01
C SER A 120 -7.04 12.70 14.11
N ARG A 121 -7.75 13.42 15.00
CA ARG A 121 -8.32 12.91 16.25
C ARG A 121 -9.85 12.89 16.28
N GLY A 122 -10.53 13.16 15.16
CA GLY A 122 -11.96 13.44 15.12
C GLY A 122 -12.85 12.50 15.94
N GLY A 123 -12.69 11.18 15.79
CA GLY A 123 -13.44 10.19 16.59
C GLY A 123 -13.13 10.23 18.10
N ASP A 124 -11.89 10.58 18.46
CA ASP A 124 -11.41 10.64 19.83
C ASP A 124 -11.88 11.93 20.56
N LEU A 125 -12.30 12.95 19.80
CA LEU A 125 -12.72 14.26 20.33
C LEU A 125 -14.09 14.27 20.99
N ALA A 126 -14.94 13.28 20.69
CA ALA A 126 -16.24 13.12 21.32
C ALA A 126 -16.11 12.83 22.83
N ASP A 127 -15.09 12.03 23.20
CA ASP A 127 -14.85 11.62 24.58
C ASP A 127 -13.84 12.54 25.28
N LYS A 128 -12.80 12.98 24.56
CA LYS A 128 -11.70 13.78 25.10
C LYS A 128 -11.47 15.00 24.21
N PRO A 129 -11.87 16.22 24.62
CA PRO A 129 -11.69 17.42 23.79
C PRO A 129 -10.21 17.73 23.60
N GLN A 130 -9.84 18.52 22.58
CA GLN A 130 -8.44 18.91 22.32
C GLN A 130 -7.71 19.42 23.58
N LYS A 131 -8.43 20.18 24.41
CA LYS A 131 -7.91 20.72 25.68
C LYS A 131 -7.38 19.65 26.63
N TYR A 132 -8.00 18.46 26.68
CA TYR A 132 -7.53 17.34 27.49
C TYR A 132 -6.09 16.93 27.10
N TYR A 133 -5.81 16.82 25.81
CA TYR A 133 -4.48 16.46 25.31
C TYR A 133 -3.48 17.61 25.50
N GLN A 134 -3.91 18.84 25.23
CA GLN A 134 -3.07 20.03 25.34
C GLN A 134 -2.64 20.31 26.79
N ASP A 135 -3.57 20.25 27.74
CA ASP A 135 -3.29 20.56 29.14
C ASP A 135 -2.31 19.54 29.75
N ALA A 136 -2.35 18.27 29.29
CA ALA A 136 -1.49 17.16 29.71
C ALA A 136 -0.22 16.97 28.85
N THR A 137 0.00 17.82 27.84
CA THR A 137 1.24 17.81 27.06
C THR A 137 2.43 18.22 27.94
N SER A 138 3.61 17.63 27.72
CA SER A 138 4.83 18.07 28.40
C SER A 138 5.06 19.58 28.20
N ARG A 139 5.20 20.31 29.31
CA ARG A 139 5.53 21.74 29.32
C ARG A 139 6.98 22.04 28.92
N VAL A 140 7.83 21.02 28.99
CA VAL A 140 9.22 21.13 28.56
C VAL A 140 9.28 20.65 27.11
N SER A 141 9.91 21.45 26.25
CA SER A 141 10.13 21.09 24.86
C SER A 141 10.88 19.77 24.76
N TYR A 142 10.40 18.90 23.88
CA TYR A 142 10.98 17.60 23.60
C TYR A 142 11.29 17.50 22.11
N ASN A 143 12.03 16.47 21.74
CA ASN A 143 12.38 16.20 20.35
C ASN A 143 12.36 14.70 20.07
N TYR A 144 12.73 14.28 18.87
CA TYR A 144 12.77 12.88 18.46
C TYR A 144 14.19 12.43 18.19
N CYS A 145 14.40 11.13 18.31
CA CYS A 145 15.67 10.51 17.97
C CYS A 145 16.06 10.83 16.53
N GLY A 146 17.34 11.18 16.32
CA GLY A 146 17.87 11.42 14.97
C GLY A 146 17.72 12.82 14.40
N VAL A 147 17.08 13.75 15.12
CA VAL A 147 17.02 15.16 14.69
C VAL A 147 18.40 15.84 14.71
N ASN A 148 19.38 15.26 15.43
CA ASN A 148 20.78 15.64 15.40
C ASN A 148 21.66 14.43 15.07
N SER A 149 22.64 14.61 14.18
CA SER A 149 23.55 13.55 13.73
C SER A 149 24.47 12.95 14.82
N ASN A 150 24.59 13.62 15.97
CA ASN A 150 25.43 13.22 17.10
C ASN A 150 24.65 12.73 18.33
N ASP A 151 23.42 12.26 18.15
CA ASP A 151 22.59 11.79 19.28
C ASP A 151 23.11 10.47 19.85
N ASN A 152 23.61 10.53 21.10
CA ASN A 152 24.12 9.37 21.84
C ASN A 152 23.02 8.66 22.66
N ILE A 153 21.80 9.21 22.72
CA ILE A 153 20.69 8.63 23.49
C ILE A 153 19.94 7.60 22.64
N CYS A 154 19.66 7.93 21.38
CA CYS A 154 18.94 7.07 20.46
C CYS A 154 19.20 7.48 19.00
N LYS A 155 19.04 6.53 18.07
CA LYS A 155 19.32 6.73 16.63
C LYS A 155 18.06 7.15 15.88
N GLU A 156 18.24 7.84 14.75
CA GLU A 156 17.15 8.11 13.82
C GLU A 156 16.51 6.81 13.32
N THR A 157 15.19 6.78 13.31
CA THR A 157 14.41 5.72 12.70
C THR A 157 14.16 6.05 11.22
N PRO A 158 14.56 5.21 10.26
CA PRO A 158 14.32 5.51 8.85
C PRO A 158 12.84 5.41 8.50
N VAL A 159 12.43 6.10 7.44
CA VAL A 159 11.12 5.85 6.80
C VAL A 159 11.22 4.58 5.96
N ILE A 160 10.38 3.61 6.27
CA ILE A 160 10.31 2.33 5.54
C ILE A 160 9.18 2.39 4.52
N GLY A 161 9.43 2.00 3.27
CA GLY A 161 8.40 2.00 2.21
C GLY A 161 8.31 3.28 1.37
N LYS A 162 9.35 4.12 1.36
CA LYS A 162 9.49 5.22 0.40
C LYS A 162 9.36 4.70 -1.04
N GLY A 163 8.74 5.49 -1.93
CA GLY A 163 8.49 5.09 -3.32
C GLY A 163 7.41 4.02 -3.48
N THR A 164 6.59 3.77 -2.45
CA THR A 164 5.42 2.90 -2.51
C THR A 164 4.17 3.65 -2.05
N ASN A 165 2.98 3.07 -2.22
CA ASN A 165 1.74 3.69 -1.72
C ASN A 165 1.52 3.52 -0.22
N SER A 166 2.46 2.88 0.50
CA SER A 166 2.36 2.68 1.95
C SER A 166 3.73 2.77 2.61
N ALA A 167 3.89 3.71 3.54
CA ALA A 167 5.15 3.89 4.26
C ALA A 167 4.95 3.94 5.77
N LYS A 168 6.01 3.64 6.52
CA LYS A 168 6.02 3.56 7.98
C LYS A 168 7.11 4.45 8.58
N LYS A 169 6.81 5.04 9.73
CA LYS A 169 7.77 5.78 10.56
C LYS A 169 7.61 5.35 12.01
N GLU A 170 8.67 4.83 12.59
CA GLU A 170 8.77 4.59 14.03
C GLU A 170 9.08 5.91 14.73
N VAL A 171 8.45 6.16 15.87
CA VAL A 171 8.60 7.41 16.63
C VAL A 171 9.14 7.11 18.01
N ILE A 172 10.25 7.75 18.35
CA ILE A 172 10.84 7.68 19.68
C ILE A 172 11.11 9.12 20.13
N VAL A 173 10.40 9.54 21.18
CA VAL A 173 10.59 10.85 21.81
C VAL A 173 11.81 10.78 22.71
N ARG A 174 12.67 11.80 22.64
CA ARG A 174 13.90 11.92 23.41
C ARG A 174 13.73 12.90 24.57
N ASN A 175 14.25 12.51 25.73
CA ASN A 175 14.23 13.31 26.95
C ASN A 175 12.82 13.83 27.29
N GLY A 176 11.84 12.93 27.26
CA GLY A 176 10.46 13.25 27.59
C GLY A 176 10.33 13.59 29.07
N VAL A 177 10.04 14.85 29.40
CA VAL A 177 9.85 15.27 30.79
C VAL A 177 8.40 15.05 31.20
N LEU A 178 8.19 14.35 32.31
CA LEU A 178 6.87 13.98 32.83
C LEU A 178 6.24 15.14 33.60
N LYS A 179 5.99 16.25 32.91
CA LYS A 179 5.44 17.47 33.51
C LYS A 179 4.48 18.19 32.58
N ALA A 180 3.20 18.13 32.89
CA ALA A 180 2.14 18.73 32.09
C ALA A 180 2.21 20.26 32.03
N ILE A 181 1.69 20.85 30.93
CA ILE A 181 1.52 22.30 30.76
C ILE A 181 0.62 22.86 31.86
N LYS A 182 -0.52 22.21 32.08
CA LYS A 182 -1.52 22.65 33.05
C LYS A 182 -1.89 21.55 34.04
N GLN A 183 -2.17 20.35 33.53
CA GLN A 183 -2.64 19.24 34.36
C GLN A 183 -2.39 17.90 33.67
N GLU A 184 -1.74 16.98 34.36
CA GLU A 184 -1.59 15.58 33.96
C GLU A 184 -2.93 14.84 33.98
N VAL A 185 -3.03 13.80 33.14
CA VAL A 185 -4.21 12.94 33.12
C VAL A 185 -4.15 11.98 34.31
N ASP A 186 -5.20 11.95 35.11
CA ASP A 186 -5.40 10.95 36.16
C ASP A 186 -5.78 9.61 35.53
N ARG A 187 -4.77 8.77 35.30
CA ARG A 187 -4.96 7.48 34.62
C ARG A 187 -5.66 6.46 35.48
N ARG A 188 -5.51 6.55 36.80
CA ARG A 188 -6.26 5.70 37.72
C ARG A 188 -7.75 5.99 37.59
N ALA A 189 -8.15 7.26 37.69
CA ALA A 189 -9.56 7.64 37.58
C ALA A 189 -10.17 7.24 36.22
N GLU A 190 -9.40 7.34 35.14
CA GLU A 190 -9.83 6.86 33.82
C GLU A 190 -10.04 5.34 33.78
N GLU A 191 -9.13 4.53 34.33
CA GLU A 191 -9.33 3.08 34.41
C GLU A 191 -10.54 2.68 35.26
N GLU A 192 -10.76 3.39 36.38
CA GLU A 192 -11.90 3.14 37.25
C GLU A 192 -13.23 3.44 36.54
N LYS A 193 -13.27 4.54 35.77
CA LYS A 193 -14.47 4.98 35.05
C LYS A 193 -14.72 4.20 33.74
N GLU A 194 -13.70 4.03 32.92
CA GLU A 194 -13.84 3.53 31.55
C GLU A 194 -13.73 2.01 31.49
N ASN A 195 -12.95 1.41 32.39
CA ASN A 195 -12.65 -0.03 32.40
C ASN A 195 -13.17 -0.75 33.65
N ASN A 196 -13.98 -0.09 34.49
CA ASN A 196 -14.54 -0.62 35.74
C ASN A 196 -13.49 -1.30 36.64
N LYS A 197 -12.25 -0.80 36.62
CA LYS A 197 -11.19 -1.31 37.48
C LYS A 197 -11.34 -0.76 38.89
N VAL A 198 -10.83 -1.49 39.87
CA VAL A 198 -10.79 -1.05 41.27
C VAL A 198 -9.34 -1.11 41.72
N PHE A 199 -8.80 0.03 42.14
CA PHE A 199 -7.44 0.11 42.66
C PHE A 199 -7.44 0.27 44.17
N ALA A 200 -6.36 -0.20 44.81
CA ALA A 200 -6.14 0.05 46.21
C ALA A 200 -5.93 1.56 46.48
N PRO A 201 -6.24 2.07 47.69
CA PRO A 201 -6.28 3.51 47.95
C PRO A 201 -5.01 4.28 47.60
N ASN A 202 -3.83 3.68 47.78
CA ASN A 202 -2.54 4.33 47.56
C ASN A 202 -2.00 4.20 46.13
N VAL A 203 -2.75 3.56 45.23
CA VAL A 203 -2.35 3.48 43.82
C VAL A 203 -2.55 4.84 43.17
N GLU A 204 -1.54 5.29 42.43
CA GLU A 204 -1.61 6.50 41.62
C GLU A 204 -1.24 6.14 40.18
N GLY A 205 -1.83 6.83 39.21
CA GLY A 205 -1.52 6.64 37.80
C GLY A 205 -1.63 7.96 37.07
N TRP A 206 -0.58 8.35 36.35
CA TRP A 206 -0.53 9.64 35.64
C TRP A 206 -0.06 9.45 34.22
N ARG A 207 -0.67 10.17 33.26
CA ARG A 207 -0.28 10.17 31.85
C ARG A 207 0.16 11.56 31.38
N TYR A 208 1.26 11.56 30.61
CA TYR A 208 1.83 12.74 29.98
C TYR A 208 1.90 12.54 28.47
N PHE A 209 1.50 13.56 27.71
CA PHE A 209 1.51 13.49 26.24
C PHE A 209 2.72 14.19 25.61
N PHE A 210 3.13 13.64 24.47
CA PHE A 210 4.11 14.17 23.54
C PHE A 210 3.50 14.24 22.13
N PRO A 211 2.52 15.14 21.88
CA PRO A 211 1.87 15.24 20.57
C PRO A 211 2.87 15.38 19.41
N THR A 212 2.77 14.46 18.47
CA THR A 212 3.72 14.32 17.37
C THR A 212 3.06 14.73 16.06
N LEU A 213 3.57 15.79 15.43
CA LEU A 213 3.16 16.17 14.09
C LEU A 213 3.95 15.36 13.07
N PHE A 214 3.25 14.56 12.29
CA PHE A 214 3.76 13.93 11.09
C PHE A 214 3.50 14.84 9.89
N THR A 215 4.52 15.06 9.09
CA THR A 215 4.40 15.65 7.76
C THR A 215 4.77 14.57 6.74
N ILE A 216 3.78 14.15 5.97
CA ILE A 216 3.90 13.14 4.94
C ILE A 216 3.96 13.84 3.58
N GLU A 217 5.10 13.74 2.92
CA GLU A 217 5.28 14.24 1.56
C GLU A 217 5.08 13.09 0.58
N LEU A 218 4.18 13.29 -0.38
CA LEU A 218 3.99 12.39 -1.50
C LEU A 218 4.83 12.86 -2.69
N GLU A 219 5.25 11.92 -3.52
CA GLU A 219 5.73 12.27 -4.85
C GLU A 219 4.58 12.96 -5.60
N PRO A 220 4.90 13.88 -6.54
CA PRO A 220 3.90 14.44 -7.44
C PRO A 220 3.05 13.32 -8.08
N PRO A 221 1.81 13.62 -8.53
CA PRO A 221 1.06 12.66 -9.33
C PRO A 221 1.84 12.40 -10.62
N GLU A 222 2.66 11.35 -10.63
CA GLU A 222 3.42 10.93 -11.79
C GLU A 222 2.58 9.89 -12.54
N GLY A 223 2.26 10.19 -13.78
CA GLY A 223 1.64 9.23 -14.69
C GLY A 223 2.70 8.52 -15.51
N LYS A 224 2.31 7.46 -16.20
CA LYS A 224 3.15 6.82 -17.21
C LYS A 224 2.35 6.65 -18.49
N ALA A 225 2.88 7.17 -19.60
CA ALA A 225 2.38 6.80 -20.91
C ALA A 225 3.03 5.50 -21.38
N ILE A 226 2.21 4.57 -21.84
CA ILE A 226 2.64 3.30 -22.43
C ILE A 226 2.32 3.36 -23.92
N VAL A 227 3.36 3.50 -24.72
CA VAL A 227 3.26 3.62 -26.18
C VAL A 227 3.68 2.31 -26.82
N LYS A 228 2.77 1.71 -27.60
CA LYS A 228 3.05 0.44 -28.28
C LYS A 228 2.67 0.46 -29.76
N TYR A 229 3.30 -0.42 -30.53
CA TYR A 229 3.14 -0.50 -31.98
C TYR A 229 2.68 -1.90 -32.39
N TRP A 230 1.64 -1.96 -33.23
CA TRP A 230 0.98 -3.21 -33.61
C TRP A 230 0.64 -3.22 -35.10
N THR A 231 0.53 -4.40 -35.68
CA THR A 231 -0.15 -4.57 -36.97
C THR A 231 -1.67 -4.49 -36.79
N THR A 232 -2.41 -4.20 -37.86
CA THR A 232 -3.89 -4.27 -37.84
C THR A 232 -4.44 -5.65 -37.52
N THR A 233 -3.63 -6.70 -37.70
CA THR A 233 -3.91 -8.11 -37.36
C THR A 233 -3.52 -8.49 -35.92
N GLY A 234 -2.93 -7.58 -35.15
CA GLY A 234 -2.60 -7.79 -33.73
C GLY A 234 -1.21 -8.34 -33.43
N GLN A 235 -0.28 -8.32 -34.40
CA GLN A 235 1.12 -8.67 -34.15
C GLN A 235 1.87 -7.46 -33.58
N SER A 236 2.70 -7.66 -32.55
CA SER A 236 3.53 -6.58 -32.03
C SER A 236 4.64 -6.24 -33.03
N LEU A 237 4.92 -4.94 -33.17
CA LEU A 237 6.02 -4.44 -33.99
C LEU A 237 7.25 -4.06 -33.16
N ASP A 238 7.26 -4.35 -31.85
CA ASP A 238 8.38 -3.99 -30.98
C ASP A 238 9.70 -4.64 -31.44
N GLY A 239 10.72 -3.80 -31.70
CA GLY A 239 12.02 -4.23 -32.21
C GLY A 239 12.06 -4.53 -33.72
N VAL A 240 10.98 -4.24 -34.45
CA VAL A 240 10.88 -4.50 -35.90
C VAL A 240 10.90 -3.18 -36.66
N ASP A 241 11.67 -3.08 -37.74
CA ASP A 241 11.62 -1.97 -38.71
C ASP A 241 11.65 -0.55 -38.10
N GLY A 242 12.35 -0.37 -36.97
CA GLY A 242 12.49 0.91 -36.27
C GLY A 242 11.36 1.24 -35.27
N PHE A 243 10.38 0.36 -35.11
CA PHE A 243 9.39 0.45 -34.03
C PHE A 243 9.99 -0.06 -32.73
N ALA A 244 9.82 0.71 -31.65
CA ALA A 244 10.25 0.32 -30.31
C ALA A 244 9.24 0.85 -29.30
N ASN A 245 8.69 -0.02 -28.47
CA ASN A 245 7.76 0.37 -27.42
C ASN A 245 8.42 1.35 -26.45
N GLN A 246 7.63 2.28 -25.90
CA GLN A 246 8.14 3.33 -25.01
C GLN A 246 7.32 3.43 -23.73
N GLU A 247 8.02 3.67 -22.63
CA GLU A 247 7.42 4.12 -21.37
C GLU A 247 7.89 5.55 -21.11
N VAL A 248 6.96 6.49 -21.03
CA VAL A 248 7.26 7.91 -20.86
C VAL A 248 6.66 8.39 -19.54
N LYS A 249 7.48 9.03 -18.70
CA LYS A 249 7.03 9.66 -17.47
C LYS A 249 6.14 10.87 -17.79
N LEU A 250 4.98 10.94 -17.14
CA LEU A 250 4.05 12.06 -17.23
C LEU A 250 4.11 12.89 -15.95
N GLU A 251 4.44 14.16 -16.10
CA GLU A 251 4.47 15.15 -15.04
C GLU A 251 3.22 16.01 -15.13
N LYS A 252 2.62 16.29 -13.97
CA LYS A 252 1.38 17.06 -13.91
C LYS A 252 1.59 18.45 -14.53
N ASP A 253 0.57 18.92 -15.23
CA ASP A 253 0.49 20.22 -15.90
C ASP A 253 1.51 20.40 -17.06
N GLN A 254 2.23 19.32 -17.43
CA GLN A 254 3.06 19.29 -18.64
C GLN A 254 2.26 18.86 -19.86
N PRO A 255 2.52 19.46 -21.05
CA PRO A 255 1.90 19.05 -22.30
C PRO A 255 2.62 17.83 -22.89
N TYR A 256 1.84 16.89 -23.41
CA TYR A 256 2.32 15.69 -24.10
C TYR A 256 1.65 15.54 -25.46
N ASN A 257 2.43 15.12 -26.45
CA ASN A 257 1.96 14.80 -27.78
C ASN A 257 2.66 13.54 -28.29
N PHE A 258 1.91 12.43 -28.36
CA PHE A 258 2.42 11.17 -28.91
C PHE A 258 2.01 11.09 -30.37
N ILE A 259 3.00 11.06 -31.26
CA ILE A 259 2.81 10.92 -32.71
C ILE A 259 3.22 9.52 -33.15
N HIS A 260 2.57 9.02 -34.19
CA HIS A 260 2.92 7.74 -34.79
C HIS A 260 4.35 7.77 -35.35
N THR A 261 5.03 6.63 -35.27
CA THR A 261 6.31 6.43 -35.96
C THR A 261 6.04 6.35 -37.46
N ALA A 262 6.88 7.01 -38.26
CA ALA A 262 6.73 7.02 -39.72
C ALA A 262 6.70 5.59 -40.27
N PRO A 263 5.70 5.23 -41.10
CA PRO A 263 5.47 3.83 -41.49
C PRO A 263 6.47 3.28 -42.53
N GLY A 264 7.32 4.15 -43.09
CA GLY A 264 8.29 3.79 -44.12
C GLY A 264 7.65 3.18 -45.38
N GLU A 265 8.44 2.38 -46.11
CA GLU A 265 8.00 1.72 -47.34
C GLU A 265 7.18 0.45 -47.08
N LYS A 266 7.37 -0.18 -45.91
CA LYS A 266 6.80 -1.51 -45.58
C LYS A 266 5.38 -1.45 -45.01
N TYR A 267 4.98 -0.32 -44.44
CA TYR A 267 3.70 -0.19 -43.76
C TYR A 267 2.90 1.01 -44.25
N THR A 268 1.60 0.97 -44.00
CA THR A 268 0.67 2.09 -43.99
C THR A 268 0.23 2.31 -42.55
N TYR A 269 0.19 3.57 -42.09
CA TYR A 269 -0.34 3.88 -40.77
C TYR A 269 -1.87 3.92 -40.82
N GLU A 270 -2.52 3.16 -39.94
CA GLU A 270 -3.98 2.96 -39.94
C GLU A 270 -4.68 3.64 -38.75
N GLY A 271 -3.92 4.35 -37.91
CA GLY A 271 -4.47 5.07 -36.75
C GLY A 271 -4.08 4.48 -35.40
N HIS A 272 -4.76 4.93 -34.36
CA HIS A 272 -4.41 4.62 -32.97
C HIS A 272 -5.62 4.14 -32.16
N LYS A 273 -5.34 3.56 -31.00
CA LYS A 273 -6.28 3.37 -29.90
C LYS A 273 -5.66 3.95 -28.64
N LYS A 274 -6.46 4.61 -27.81
CA LYS A 274 -5.98 5.18 -26.54
C LYS A 274 -6.96 4.96 -25.39
N SER A 275 -6.45 4.90 -24.17
CA SER A 275 -7.24 4.69 -22.96
C SER A 275 -6.52 5.21 -21.73
N THR A 276 -7.26 5.69 -20.75
CA THR A 276 -6.79 6.03 -19.39
C THR A 276 -7.24 5.00 -18.34
N GLN A 277 -8.02 4.00 -18.76
CA GLN A 277 -8.65 3.01 -17.88
C GLN A 277 -7.98 1.63 -17.93
N GLY A 278 -7.19 1.34 -18.97
CA GLY A 278 -6.57 0.03 -19.18
C GLY A 278 -6.16 -0.21 -20.63
N ASP A 279 -5.81 -1.46 -20.97
CA ASP A 279 -5.38 -1.87 -22.31
C ASP A 279 -6.43 -1.48 -23.39
N PRO A 280 -6.07 -0.67 -24.41
CA PRO A 280 -7.00 -0.16 -25.40
C PRO A 280 -7.27 -1.15 -26.56
N SER A 281 -6.76 -2.38 -26.53
CA SER A 281 -6.82 -3.32 -27.66
C SER A 281 -8.24 -3.68 -28.08
N SER A 282 -9.21 -3.70 -27.17
CA SER A 282 -10.63 -3.95 -27.45
C SER A 282 -11.38 -2.75 -28.03
N LEU A 283 -10.80 -1.54 -27.97
CA LEU A 283 -11.46 -0.31 -28.43
C LEU A 283 -11.47 -0.20 -29.96
N SER A 284 -12.34 0.66 -30.49
CA SER A 284 -12.33 1.01 -31.90
C SER A 284 -11.11 1.88 -32.24
N ARG A 285 -10.53 1.65 -33.41
CA ARG A 285 -9.39 2.41 -33.94
C ARG A 285 -9.86 3.79 -34.40
N LYS A 286 -9.11 4.83 -34.08
CA LYS A 286 -9.33 6.21 -34.56
C LYS A 286 -8.24 6.58 -35.56
N SER A 287 -8.62 7.26 -36.64
CA SER A 287 -7.67 7.76 -37.65
C SER A 287 -6.83 8.92 -37.09
N GLY A 288 -5.63 9.10 -37.64
CA GLY A 288 -4.68 10.15 -37.24
C GLY A 288 -3.98 9.87 -35.91
N ASP A 289 -3.30 10.88 -35.36
CA ASP A 289 -2.63 10.83 -34.06
C ASP A 289 -3.61 11.11 -32.90
N PRO A 290 -3.31 10.65 -31.67
CA PRO A 290 -4.17 10.84 -30.50
C PRO A 290 -4.40 12.29 -30.08
N GLY A 291 -3.61 13.23 -30.62
CA GLY A 291 -3.66 14.65 -30.29
C GLY A 291 -2.92 15.00 -28.99
N GLN A 292 -2.60 16.29 -28.85
CA GLN A 292 -1.95 16.83 -27.67
C GLN A 292 -2.90 16.85 -26.46
N PHE A 293 -2.35 16.64 -25.27
CA PHE A 293 -3.07 16.80 -24.01
C PHE A 293 -2.16 17.38 -22.92
N ILE A 294 -2.74 17.94 -21.87
CA ILE A 294 -2.04 18.32 -20.64
C ILE A 294 -2.34 17.24 -19.60
N TYR A 295 -1.29 16.67 -19.00
CA TYR A 295 -1.49 15.62 -18.01
C TYR A 295 -1.99 16.21 -16.69
N ASN A 296 -3.20 15.88 -16.29
CA ASN A 296 -3.88 16.47 -15.14
C ASN A 296 -3.68 15.69 -13.82
N GLY A 297 -2.93 14.58 -13.84
CA GLY A 297 -2.69 13.74 -12.66
C GLY A 297 -3.84 12.83 -12.25
N GLN A 298 -4.93 12.73 -13.03
CA GLN A 298 -6.12 11.96 -12.64
C GLN A 298 -6.05 10.46 -12.91
N TYR A 299 -5.10 10.01 -13.73
CA TYR A 299 -4.95 8.60 -14.09
C TYR A 299 -3.48 8.20 -14.06
N PRO A 300 -3.14 7.03 -13.47
CA PRO A 300 -1.74 6.60 -13.35
C PRO A 300 -1.14 6.18 -14.70
N PHE A 301 -1.97 5.81 -15.68
CA PHE A 301 -1.52 5.32 -16.98
C PHE A 301 -2.28 5.97 -18.13
N TYR A 302 -1.53 6.31 -19.18
CA TYR A 302 -2.07 6.73 -20.48
C TYR A 302 -1.61 5.74 -21.55
N TYR A 303 -2.50 4.88 -22.02
CA TYR A 303 -2.18 3.90 -23.05
C TYR A 303 -2.40 4.49 -24.44
N VAL A 304 -1.42 4.36 -25.34
CA VAL A 304 -1.55 4.75 -26.75
C VAL A 304 -0.94 3.68 -27.63
N TYR A 305 -1.78 2.96 -28.38
CA TYR A 305 -1.34 1.91 -29.29
C TYR A 305 -1.51 2.40 -30.73
N PHE A 306 -0.42 2.44 -31.48
CA PHE A 306 -0.40 2.79 -32.90
C PHE A 306 -0.48 1.53 -33.77
N TYR A 307 -1.23 1.60 -34.87
CA TYR A 307 -1.53 0.46 -35.71
C TYR A 307 -1.15 0.66 -37.16
N TYR A 308 -0.60 -0.39 -37.76
CA TYR A 308 -0.02 -0.35 -39.09
C TYR A 308 -0.49 -1.53 -39.94
N GLN A 309 -0.73 -1.30 -41.23
CA GLN A 309 -1.03 -2.33 -42.21
C GLN A 309 0.19 -2.58 -43.11
N PRO A 310 0.66 -3.83 -43.27
CA PRO A 310 1.76 -4.13 -44.18
C PRO A 310 1.37 -3.88 -45.65
N LYS A 311 2.24 -3.24 -46.42
CA LYS A 311 2.04 -3.00 -47.86
C LYS A 311 2.46 -4.24 -48.65
N GLY A 312 1.60 -4.72 -49.54
CA GLY A 312 1.94 -5.73 -50.55
C GLY A 312 1.61 -7.20 -50.24
N GLY A 313 0.79 -7.51 -49.22
CA GLY A 313 0.29 -8.88 -48.99
C GLY A 313 1.35 -9.94 -48.68
N THR A 314 2.63 -9.58 -48.70
CA THR A 314 3.72 -10.40 -48.23
C THR A 314 3.77 -10.30 -46.72
N ILE A 315 3.34 -11.39 -46.08
CA ILE A 315 3.80 -11.84 -44.76
C ILE A 315 5.18 -11.25 -44.46
N ILE A 316 5.22 -10.32 -43.49
CA ILE A 316 6.46 -9.78 -42.93
C ILE A 316 7.29 -11.01 -42.49
N PRO A 317 8.44 -11.30 -43.11
CA PRO A 317 9.34 -12.27 -42.55
C PRO A 317 10.02 -11.58 -41.37
N ASN A 318 9.83 -12.16 -40.18
CA ASN A 318 10.60 -11.94 -38.95
C ASN A 318 10.02 -10.95 -37.93
N GLY A 319 8.69 -10.92 -37.77
CA GLY A 319 8.12 -10.83 -36.42
C GLY A 319 8.02 -12.24 -35.82
N PRO A 320 8.15 -12.43 -34.50
CA PRO A 320 7.97 -13.75 -33.91
C PRO A 320 6.59 -14.30 -34.24
N ARG A 321 6.52 -15.51 -34.79
CA ARG A 321 5.25 -16.22 -35.00
C ARG A 321 4.80 -16.78 -33.66
N CYS A 322 3.89 -16.08 -33.00
CA CYS A 322 3.33 -16.52 -31.73
C CYS A 322 2.04 -17.33 -31.93
N THR A 323 1.90 -18.43 -31.21
CA THR A 323 0.62 -19.15 -31.11
C THR A 323 -0.42 -18.26 -30.46
N GLN A 324 -1.71 -18.46 -30.76
CA GLN A 324 -2.75 -17.84 -29.95
C GLN A 324 -2.64 -18.33 -28.49
N PRO A 325 -2.80 -17.43 -27.52
CA PRO A 325 -2.64 -17.76 -26.12
C PRO A 325 -3.77 -18.69 -25.67
N VAL A 326 -3.41 -19.84 -25.10
CA VAL A 326 -4.36 -20.83 -24.60
C VAL A 326 -4.53 -20.65 -23.08
N PRO A 327 -5.77 -20.66 -22.57
CA PRO A 327 -6.03 -20.66 -21.13
C PRO A 327 -5.40 -21.86 -20.43
N GLY A 328 -4.66 -21.58 -19.37
CA GLY A 328 -4.01 -22.57 -18.52
C GLY A 328 -4.60 -22.55 -17.10
N ARG A 329 -3.74 -22.31 -16.11
CA ARG A 329 -4.13 -22.28 -14.70
C ARG A 329 -5.04 -21.11 -14.39
N THR A 330 -5.88 -21.27 -13.37
CA THR A 330 -6.63 -20.17 -12.78
C THR A 330 -6.18 -19.93 -11.34
N ILE A 331 -6.23 -18.66 -10.93
CA ILE A 331 -6.10 -18.25 -9.53
C ILE A 331 -7.39 -17.54 -9.19
N ASP A 332 -8.10 -18.10 -8.22
CA ASP A 332 -9.37 -17.59 -7.76
C ASP A 332 -9.19 -17.01 -6.36
N GLY A 333 -9.73 -15.82 -6.13
CA GLY A 333 -9.70 -15.14 -4.83
C GLY A 333 -11.09 -14.63 -4.50
N LYS A 334 -11.62 -14.98 -3.33
CA LYS A 334 -12.93 -14.47 -2.90
C LYS A 334 -12.97 -14.20 -1.41
N ILE A 335 -13.60 -13.09 -1.05
CA ILE A 335 -14.04 -12.79 0.31
C ILE A 335 -15.50 -12.35 0.17
N MET A 336 -16.39 -13.32 0.36
CA MET A 336 -17.85 -13.13 0.27
C MET A 336 -18.54 -13.17 1.64
N ASP A 337 -17.77 -13.36 2.72
CA ASP A 337 -18.27 -13.22 4.08
C ASP A 337 -18.06 -11.76 4.55
N PRO A 338 -19.14 -10.99 4.77
CA PRO A 338 -19.06 -9.62 5.28
C PRO A 338 -18.50 -9.50 6.70
N ALA A 339 -18.33 -10.60 7.44
CA ALA A 339 -17.86 -10.61 8.82
C ALA A 339 -18.67 -9.64 9.70
N VAL A 340 -20.00 -9.75 9.59
CA VAL A 340 -20.96 -8.83 10.21
C VAL A 340 -20.84 -8.88 11.73
N ARG A 341 -20.80 -7.70 12.35
CA ARG A 341 -20.98 -7.51 13.78
C ARG A 341 -22.06 -6.48 13.99
N ALA A 342 -23.13 -6.86 14.68
CA ALA A 342 -24.24 -5.97 14.92
C ALA A 342 -24.51 -5.83 16.42
N MET A 343 -25.03 -4.68 16.81
CA MET A 343 -25.52 -4.42 18.16
C MET A 343 -26.85 -3.69 18.10
N ILE A 344 -27.74 -4.06 19.02
CA ILE A 344 -28.96 -3.35 19.34
C ILE A 344 -28.77 -2.85 20.76
N LYS A 345 -29.01 -1.57 21.00
CA LYS A 345 -28.82 -0.95 22.31
C LYS A 345 -29.91 0.08 22.60
N ALA A 346 -30.02 0.48 23.88
CA ALA A 346 -30.87 1.59 24.27
C ALA A 346 -30.48 2.85 23.48
N ASP A 347 -31.50 3.61 23.07
CA ASP A 347 -31.30 4.89 22.40
C ASP A 347 -30.50 5.88 23.28
N LEU A 348 -29.89 6.91 22.66
CA LEU A 348 -28.78 7.73 23.19
C LEU A 348 -27.43 7.00 23.15
N ARG A 349 -26.87 6.89 21.93
CA ARG A 349 -25.55 6.29 21.67
C ARG A 349 -24.47 6.87 22.61
N GLY A 350 -23.82 6.00 23.38
CA GLY A 350 -22.76 6.36 24.33
C GLY A 350 -23.27 6.77 25.72
N ASN A 351 -24.58 6.76 25.94
CA ASN A 351 -25.22 7.01 27.23
C ASN A 351 -26.47 6.13 27.40
N GLU A 352 -26.31 4.82 27.20
CA GLU A 352 -27.39 3.84 27.23
C GLU A 352 -28.07 3.77 28.61
N LEU A 353 -29.36 4.11 28.67
CA LEU A 353 -30.12 4.20 29.93
C LEU A 353 -30.47 2.84 30.54
N PHE A 354 -30.39 1.76 29.76
CA PHE A 354 -30.70 0.40 30.22
C PHE A 354 -29.92 -0.67 29.44
N ASP A 355 -29.79 -1.84 30.07
CA ASP A 355 -29.15 -3.01 29.50
C ASP A 355 -30.18 -3.88 28.77
N VAL A 356 -30.10 -3.89 27.43
CA VAL A 356 -30.99 -4.65 26.56
C VAL A 356 -30.96 -6.17 26.81
N LEU A 357 -29.88 -6.71 27.40
CA LEU A 357 -29.78 -8.15 27.70
C LEU A 357 -30.61 -8.54 28.91
N LYS A 358 -30.93 -7.59 29.79
CA LYS A 358 -31.79 -7.81 30.96
C LYS A 358 -33.26 -7.61 30.65
N GLY A 359 -33.54 -6.81 29.61
CA GLY A 359 -34.89 -6.54 29.13
C GLY A 359 -34.94 -5.21 28.41
N ILE A 360 -35.88 -5.11 27.47
CA ILE A 360 -36.14 -3.88 26.71
C ILE A 360 -37.48 -3.32 27.18
N PRO A 361 -37.53 -2.14 27.81
CA PRO A 361 -38.78 -1.48 28.14
C PRO A 361 -39.56 -1.13 26.87
N THR A 362 -40.87 -1.37 26.86
CA THR A 362 -41.72 -1.21 25.67
C THR A 362 -41.97 0.25 25.26
N SER A 363 -41.62 1.23 26.11
CA SER A 363 -41.77 2.66 25.85
C SER A 363 -40.50 3.36 25.39
N GLU A 364 -39.36 2.64 25.37
CA GLU A 364 -38.05 3.23 25.10
C GLU A 364 -37.61 2.93 23.67
N SER A 365 -36.89 3.89 23.08
CA SER A 365 -36.30 3.73 21.75
C SER A 365 -35.03 2.87 21.82
N LEU A 366 -34.69 2.25 20.70
CA LEU A 366 -33.46 1.49 20.51
C LEU A 366 -32.70 2.03 19.29
N TYR A 367 -31.38 1.89 19.29
CA TYR A 367 -30.58 2.05 18.09
C TYR A 367 -29.90 0.74 17.69
N GLY A 368 -29.79 0.54 16.38
CA GLY A 368 -28.98 -0.50 15.78
C GLY A 368 -27.67 0.06 15.26
N ASN A 369 -26.59 -0.71 15.36
CA ASN A 369 -25.35 -0.41 14.65
C ASN A 369 -24.77 -1.70 14.07
N VAL A 370 -24.38 -1.65 12.80
CA VAL A 370 -23.86 -2.80 12.06
C VAL A 370 -22.50 -2.43 11.50
N PHE A 371 -21.53 -3.29 11.76
CA PHE A 371 -20.19 -3.26 11.19
C PHE A 371 -20.03 -4.45 10.25
N SER A 372 -19.36 -4.22 9.14
CA SER A 372 -19.04 -5.21 8.12
C SER A 372 -17.70 -4.83 7.50
N ARG A 373 -17.13 -5.71 6.67
CA ARG A 373 -16.14 -5.31 5.68
C ARG A 373 -16.72 -4.27 4.72
N ASP A 374 -15.89 -3.32 4.29
CA ASP A 374 -16.29 -2.22 3.39
C ASP A 374 -16.73 -2.71 2.00
N TYR A 375 -16.20 -3.84 1.54
CA TYR A 375 -16.60 -4.47 0.28
C TYR A 375 -16.40 -5.98 0.35
N LEU A 376 -17.15 -6.70 -0.48
CA LEU A 376 -16.89 -8.09 -0.81
C LEU A 376 -16.27 -8.15 -2.19
N PHE A 377 -15.47 -9.18 -2.46
CA PHE A 377 -14.94 -9.36 -3.79
C PHE A 377 -14.83 -10.82 -4.17
N GLN A 378 -14.92 -11.06 -5.46
CA GLN A 378 -14.47 -12.28 -6.10
C GLN A 378 -13.70 -11.93 -7.35
N ASN A 379 -12.59 -12.61 -7.57
CA ASN A 379 -11.76 -12.46 -8.74
C ASN A 379 -11.33 -13.83 -9.25
N LYS A 380 -11.08 -13.86 -10.55
CA LYS A 380 -10.53 -15.00 -11.26
C LYS A 380 -9.50 -14.49 -12.23
N PHE A 381 -8.24 -14.84 -11.99
CA PHE A 381 -7.15 -14.62 -12.94
C PHE A 381 -6.93 -15.89 -13.75
N VAL A 382 -6.86 -15.75 -15.07
CA VAL A 382 -6.63 -16.86 -16.00
C VAL A 382 -5.24 -16.70 -16.60
N GLN A 383 -4.37 -17.68 -16.39
CA GLN A 383 -3.07 -17.73 -17.02
C GLN A 383 -3.24 -18.02 -18.50
N MET A 384 -2.61 -17.23 -19.33
CA MET A 384 -2.57 -17.36 -20.77
C MET A 384 -1.16 -17.76 -21.17
N THR A 385 -1.02 -18.89 -21.85
CA THR A 385 0.29 -19.44 -22.26
C THR A 385 0.37 -19.66 -23.76
N GLY A 386 1.57 -19.54 -24.32
CA GLY A 386 1.83 -19.88 -25.71
C GLY A 386 3.33 -19.90 -26.01
N THR A 387 3.66 -20.03 -27.29
CA THR A 387 5.05 -20.03 -27.76
C THR A 387 5.21 -19.06 -28.91
N CYS A 388 6.37 -18.40 -28.98
CA CYS A 388 6.78 -17.55 -30.08
C CYS A 388 7.99 -18.17 -30.78
N GLU A 389 7.90 -18.32 -32.10
CA GLU A 389 8.99 -18.76 -32.96
C GLU A 389 9.72 -17.54 -33.54
N TYR A 390 11.04 -17.48 -33.34
CA TYR A 390 11.91 -16.42 -33.84
C TYR A 390 12.81 -17.00 -34.92
N THR A 391 12.84 -16.39 -36.09
CA THR A 391 13.81 -16.71 -37.13
C THR A 391 15.00 -15.78 -36.99
N VAL A 392 16.16 -16.34 -36.65
CA VAL A 392 17.42 -15.61 -36.49
C VAL A 392 18.30 -15.87 -37.71
N LYS A 393 18.66 -14.79 -38.41
CA LYS A 393 19.68 -14.81 -39.46
C LYS A 393 21.05 -14.67 -38.81
N VAL A 394 21.91 -15.67 -38.99
CA VAL A 394 23.29 -15.60 -38.51
C VAL A 394 24.18 -15.26 -39.70
N ASN A 395 24.84 -14.10 -39.63
CA ASN A 395 25.86 -13.75 -40.61
C ASN A 395 27.15 -14.50 -40.27
N GLN A 396 27.58 -15.37 -41.20
CA GLN A 396 28.81 -16.13 -41.11
C GLN A 396 29.75 -15.67 -42.22
N LYS A 397 30.86 -15.05 -41.81
CA LYS A 397 31.96 -14.71 -42.72
C LYS A 397 32.95 -15.86 -42.74
N TRP A 398 33.10 -16.48 -43.89
CA TRP A 398 34.04 -17.54 -44.18
C TRP A 398 35.18 -16.99 -45.02
N LYS A 399 36.39 -17.49 -44.77
CA LYS A 399 37.53 -17.26 -45.66
C LYS A 399 37.86 -18.59 -46.34
N LEU A 400 37.45 -18.74 -47.59
CA LEU A 400 37.71 -19.95 -48.36
C LEU A 400 39.16 -19.90 -48.83
N THR A 401 39.90 -20.99 -48.63
CA THR A 401 41.29 -21.11 -49.08
C THR A 401 41.47 -22.37 -49.92
N TRP A 402 42.17 -22.26 -51.04
CA TRP A 402 42.50 -23.39 -51.92
C TRP A 402 43.88 -23.19 -52.55
N LYS A 403 44.39 -24.21 -53.23
CA LYS A 403 45.65 -24.14 -53.97
C LYS A 403 45.42 -24.35 -55.46
N ASP A 404 45.83 -23.40 -56.29
CA ASP A 404 45.81 -23.54 -57.74
C ASP A 404 46.96 -24.44 -58.20
N GLY A 405 46.73 -25.17 -59.29
CA GLY A 405 47.73 -26.02 -59.93
C GLY A 405 48.63 -25.22 -60.87
N ARG A 406 49.93 -25.50 -60.85
CA ARG A 406 50.85 -25.10 -61.92
C ARG A 406 51.57 -26.32 -62.51
N THR A 407 51.81 -26.24 -63.81
CA THR A 407 52.58 -27.25 -64.53
C THR A 407 54.07 -27.07 -64.21
N VAL A 408 54.71 -28.14 -63.73
CA VAL A 408 56.15 -28.18 -63.49
C VAL A 408 56.78 -29.31 -64.29
N SER A 409 57.99 -29.08 -64.79
CA SER A 409 58.73 -30.08 -65.56
C SER A 409 59.44 -31.06 -64.61
N LEU A 410 59.34 -32.34 -64.93
CA LEU A 410 60.02 -33.42 -64.20
C LEU A 410 61.44 -33.63 -64.75
N PRO A 411 62.41 -33.99 -63.89
CA PRO A 411 63.75 -34.39 -64.33
C PRO A 411 63.64 -35.70 -65.11
N GLY A 412 63.58 -35.62 -66.45
CA GLY A 412 63.36 -36.76 -67.34
C GLY A 412 62.51 -36.47 -68.59
N GLY A 413 61.95 -35.25 -68.72
CA GLY A 413 61.30 -34.80 -69.97
C GLY A 413 59.77 -34.90 -70.02
N GLY A 414 59.08 -35.04 -68.88
CA GLY A 414 57.63 -34.93 -68.75
C GLY A 414 57.19 -33.71 -67.92
N THR A 415 55.89 -33.44 -67.85
CA THR A 415 55.32 -32.40 -66.96
C THR A 415 54.31 -33.02 -65.98
N THR A 416 54.19 -32.42 -64.79
CA THR A 416 53.17 -32.76 -63.79
C THR A 416 52.51 -31.50 -63.24
N THR A 417 51.28 -31.60 -62.75
CA THR A 417 50.60 -30.49 -62.08
C THR A 417 50.87 -30.57 -60.58
N VAL A 418 51.35 -29.47 -60.00
CA VAL A 418 51.53 -29.33 -58.54
C VAL A 418 50.59 -28.24 -58.04
N TYR A 419 49.79 -28.54 -57.02
CA TYR A 419 48.84 -27.61 -56.39
C TYR A 419 49.49 -26.90 -55.20
N ASP A 420 50.33 -25.89 -55.48
CA ASP A 420 51.13 -25.17 -54.47
C ASP A 420 50.88 -23.66 -54.42
N ILE A 421 50.05 -23.09 -55.30
CA ILE A 421 49.77 -21.65 -55.33
C ILE A 421 48.57 -21.34 -54.42
N PRO A 422 48.73 -20.71 -53.24
CA PRO A 422 47.61 -20.42 -52.35
C PRO A 422 46.69 -19.33 -52.92
N ARG A 423 45.39 -19.53 -52.77
CA ARG A 423 44.32 -18.58 -53.08
C ARG A 423 43.41 -18.44 -51.87
N GLU A 424 42.83 -17.25 -51.74
CA GLU A 424 41.81 -16.97 -50.74
C GLU A 424 40.73 -16.05 -51.30
N ILE A 425 39.49 -16.28 -50.86
CA ILE A 425 38.36 -15.37 -51.12
C ILE A 425 37.47 -15.33 -49.87
N ASP A 426 36.91 -14.16 -49.59
CA ASP A 426 35.88 -14.01 -48.57
C ASP A 426 34.53 -14.48 -49.12
N ASP A 427 33.82 -15.29 -48.33
CA ASP A 427 32.48 -15.80 -48.62
C ASP A 427 31.56 -15.46 -47.44
N GLU A 428 30.39 -14.89 -47.69
CA GLU A 428 29.44 -14.50 -46.65
C GLU A 428 28.17 -15.33 -46.78
N ARG A 429 27.85 -16.11 -45.74
CA ARG A 429 26.67 -16.96 -45.69
C ARG A 429 25.73 -16.49 -44.59
N ASN A 430 24.44 -16.52 -44.88
CA ASN A 430 23.41 -16.04 -43.95
C ASN A 430 22.36 -17.14 -43.64
N PRO A 431 22.74 -18.28 -43.02
CA PRO A 431 21.78 -19.31 -42.64
C PRO A 431 20.74 -18.80 -41.63
N GLU A 432 19.52 -19.29 -41.76
CA GLU A 432 18.39 -18.99 -40.86
C GLU A 432 18.22 -20.11 -39.84
N TYR A 433 18.06 -19.76 -38.57
CA TYR A 433 17.78 -20.69 -37.47
C TYR A 433 16.48 -20.31 -36.77
N THR A 434 15.66 -21.30 -36.42
CA THR A 434 14.42 -21.09 -35.67
C THR A 434 14.63 -21.33 -34.18
N VAL A 435 14.25 -20.36 -33.35
CA VAL A 435 14.30 -20.43 -31.88
C VAL A 435 12.89 -20.31 -31.33
N VAL A 436 12.46 -21.27 -30.51
CA VAL A 436 11.15 -21.25 -29.84
C VAL A 436 11.30 -20.69 -28.42
N ARG A 437 10.49 -19.69 -28.04
CA ARG A 437 10.40 -19.18 -26.67
C ARG A 437 8.98 -19.29 -26.13
N PRO A 438 8.77 -19.92 -24.96
CA PRO A 438 7.47 -19.91 -24.29
C PRO A 438 7.20 -18.53 -23.67
N TYR A 439 5.93 -18.13 -23.63
CA TYR A 439 5.45 -16.95 -22.89
C TYR A 439 4.27 -17.31 -22.00
N ALA A 440 4.10 -16.57 -20.91
CA ALA A 440 2.96 -16.69 -20.01
C ALA A 440 2.60 -15.34 -19.38
N TYR A 441 1.31 -15.01 -19.32
CA TYR A 441 0.80 -13.83 -18.63
C TYR A 441 -0.56 -14.13 -17.98
N TRP A 442 -1.01 -13.28 -17.05
CA TRP A 442 -2.31 -13.43 -16.41
C TRP A 442 -3.31 -12.43 -16.97
N THR A 443 -4.54 -12.88 -17.18
CA THR A 443 -5.68 -12.03 -17.58
C THR A 443 -6.74 -12.04 -16.50
N ILE A 444 -7.53 -10.97 -16.43
CA ILE A 444 -8.69 -10.93 -15.55
C ILE A 444 -9.83 -11.66 -16.27
N GLY A 445 -10.18 -12.85 -15.79
CA GLY A 445 -11.36 -13.58 -16.24
C GLY A 445 -12.63 -13.08 -15.55
N GLU A 446 -12.53 -12.76 -14.27
CA GLU A 446 -13.61 -12.18 -13.48
C GLU A 446 -13.05 -11.20 -12.45
N LEU A 447 -13.73 -10.08 -12.28
CA LEU A 447 -13.51 -9.14 -11.19
C LEU A 447 -14.87 -8.55 -10.80
N SER A 448 -15.36 -8.92 -9.63
CA SER A 448 -16.59 -8.38 -9.05
C SER A 448 -16.29 -7.85 -7.67
N VAL A 449 -16.70 -6.60 -7.45
CA VAL A 449 -16.62 -5.91 -6.16
C VAL A 449 -18.05 -5.54 -5.79
N TYR A 450 -18.48 -5.93 -4.60
CA TYR A 450 -19.82 -5.67 -4.10
C TYR A 450 -19.75 -4.62 -3.00
N ASN A 451 -20.52 -3.56 -3.17
CA ASN A 451 -20.72 -2.52 -2.18
C ASN A 451 -21.81 -2.91 -1.18
N ILE A 452 -21.80 -2.27 -0.01
CA ILE A 452 -22.88 -2.42 0.97
C ILE A 452 -24.06 -1.56 0.51
N GLN A 453 -25.23 -2.16 0.35
CA GLN A 453 -26.47 -1.45 0.05
C GLN A 453 -27.19 -1.04 1.34
N ASP A 454 -27.48 -2.03 2.18
CA ASP A 454 -28.18 -1.87 3.44
C ASP A 454 -27.87 -3.04 4.39
N ALA A 455 -28.23 -2.89 5.66
CA ALA A 455 -28.21 -3.94 6.67
C ALA A 455 -29.56 -4.01 7.38
N VAL A 456 -30.14 -5.20 7.48
CA VAL A 456 -31.40 -5.44 8.17
C VAL A 456 -31.13 -6.04 9.55
N LEU A 457 -31.62 -5.37 10.59
CA LEU A 457 -31.58 -5.83 11.98
C LEU A 457 -32.98 -6.28 12.39
N GLN A 458 -33.11 -7.56 12.73
CA GLN A 458 -34.39 -8.15 13.14
C GLN A 458 -34.43 -8.36 14.65
N ASN A 459 -35.41 -7.76 15.30
CA ASN A 459 -35.69 -7.96 16.71
C ASN A 459 -37.13 -7.54 17.00
N TYR A 460 -37.86 -8.35 17.78
CA TYR A 460 -39.26 -8.10 18.13
C TYR A 460 -39.50 -6.74 18.82
N ALA A 461 -38.45 -6.15 19.41
CA ALA A 461 -38.53 -4.87 20.10
C ALA A 461 -38.60 -3.66 19.14
N PHE A 462 -38.26 -3.82 17.86
CA PHE A 462 -38.40 -2.76 16.87
C PHE A 462 -39.86 -2.61 16.42
N ALA A 463 -40.24 -1.38 16.03
CA ALA A 463 -41.51 -1.12 15.39
C ALA A 463 -41.56 -1.87 14.04
N GLY A 464 -42.35 -2.95 13.98
CA GLY A 464 -42.38 -3.85 12.81
C GLY A 464 -41.44 -5.06 12.89
N SER A 465 -40.82 -5.31 14.05
CA SER A 465 -39.86 -6.41 14.30
C SER A 465 -38.54 -6.36 13.53
N GLU A 466 -38.31 -5.30 12.75
CA GLU A 466 -37.06 -5.09 12.03
C GLU A 466 -36.79 -3.60 11.76
N ILE A 467 -35.53 -3.28 11.51
CA ILE A 467 -35.10 -1.98 10.97
C ILE A 467 -34.08 -2.21 9.85
N THR A 468 -34.09 -1.31 8.87
CA THR A 468 -33.11 -1.27 7.77
C THR A 468 -32.20 -0.08 7.95
N ILE A 469 -30.90 -0.31 7.90
CA ILE A 469 -29.85 0.70 8.08
C ILE A 469 -29.09 0.84 6.78
N THR A 470 -28.99 2.07 6.28
CA THR A 470 -28.13 2.40 5.13
C THR A 470 -26.76 2.91 5.61
N PRO A 471 -25.67 2.64 4.88
CA PRO A 471 -24.35 3.12 5.23
C PRO A 471 -24.29 4.66 5.28
N SER A 472 -23.68 5.23 6.34
CA SER A 472 -23.45 6.66 6.48
C SER A 472 -21.95 6.97 6.40
N GLY A 473 -21.55 7.90 5.54
CA GLY A 473 -20.13 8.24 5.32
C GLY A 473 -19.33 7.18 4.55
N TYR A 474 -20.01 6.30 3.82
CA TYR A 474 -19.43 5.22 3.02
C TYR A 474 -19.37 5.63 1.54
N THR A 475 -18.19 5.56 0.95
CA THR A 475 -17.97 5.68 -0.49
C THR A 475 -17.28 4.39 -0.96
N PRO A 476 -17.90 3.59 -1.85
CA PRO A 476 -17.33 2.33 -2.33
C PRO A 476 -15.96 2.45 -2.98
#